data_AF-A0A529LK12-F1
#
_entry.id   AF-A0A529LK12-F1
#
_cell.length_a   1.000
_cell.length_b   1.000
_cell.length_c   1.000
_cell.angle_alpha   90.00
_cell.angle_beta   90.00
_cell.angle_gamma   90.00
#
_symmetry.space_group_name_H-M   'P 1'
#
loop_
_entity.id
_entity.type
_entity.pdbx_description
1 polymer ?
#
loop_
_entity_poly.entity_id
_entity_poly.type
_entity_poly.pdbx_seq_one_letter_code
_entity_poly.pdbx_strand_id
1 'polypeptide(L)'
;MPVLSVRLLGPLAISRNDVPVTLPSSRKLRALLAYLALAPHPVSRSRLCELLWDVPNDPRGELRWCLSKLRGALDAPGRHRVVTQGDTVALDLSDCLVDALEVSKAASQGLGSLDVDRLRALAKLFAGDFLDGLELERSPHFNSWLIAQRRRFSACHAAVLGRLVASLPAHSDEAIAHLDTWVELAPFDTCGHLALLSNLAGRGEAGAAEQH
;
A
#
# COMPACT_ATOMS: atom_id res chain seq x y z
N MET A 1 13.76 -11.90 10.20
CA MET A 1 12.77 -10.80 10.28
C MET A 1 13.50 -9.51 9.95
N PRO A 2 12.91 -8.62 9.15
CA PRO A 2 13.56 -7.37 8.77
C PRO A 2 13.53 -6.41 9.94
N VAL A 3 14.57 -5.59 10.03
CA VAL A 3 14.72 -4.66 11.16
C VAL A 3 13.66 -3.56 11.10
N LEU A 4 13.14 -3.21 9.92
CA LEU A 4 12.13 -2.18 9.73
C LEU A 4 11.01 -2.67 8.81
N SER A 5 9.76 -2.40 9.19
CA SER A 5 8.57 -2.64 8.37
C SER A 5 7.78 -1.34 8.21
N VAL A 6 7.28 -1.08 7.01
CA VAL A 6 6.45 0.07 6.66
C VAL A 6 5.16 -0.47 6.04
N ARG A 7 4.03 -0.10 6.65
CA ARG A 7 2.70 -0.43 6.14
C ARG A 7 2.06 0.78 5.48
N LEU A 8 1.70 0.62 4.22
CA LEU A 8 1.07 1.63 3.37
C LEU A 8 -0.29 1.17 2.83
N LEU A 9 -0.61 -0.13 2.90
CA LEU A 9 -1.89 -0.72 2.45
C LEU A 9 -2.88 -0.79 3.61
N GLY A 10 -3.50 0.35 3.90
CA GLY A 10 -4.27 0.64 5.10
C GLY A 10 -3.70 1.88 5.82
N PRO A 11 -3.96 2.03 7.13
CA PRO A 11 -3.39 3.11 7.93
C PRO A 11 -1.86 3.05 7.94
N LEU A 12 -1.21 4.19 7.65
CA LEU A 12 0.25 4.27 7.64
C LEU A 12 0.83 3.90 9.01
N ALA A 13 1.70 2.89 9.02
CA ALA A 13 2.43 2.46 10.22
C ALA A 13 3.89 2.13 9.91
N ILE A 14 4.75 2.30 10.91
CA ILE A 14 6.14 1.84 10.89
C ILE A 14 6.35 1.00 12.14
N SER A 15 7.03 -0.13 12.00
CA SER A 15 7.57 -0.89 13.13
C SER A 15 9.04 -1.19 12.92
N ARG A 16 9.77 -1.29 14.03
CA ARG A 16 11.17 -1.70 14.09
C ARG A 16 11.30 -2.88 15.02
N ASN A 17 11.77 -4.02 14.53
CA ASN A 17 11.77 -5.28 15.28
C ASN A 17 10.39 -5.55 15.93
N ASP A 18 9.32 -5.37 15.14
CA ASP A 18 7.91 -5.48 15.55
C ASP A 18 7.43 -4.48 16.62
N VAL A 19 8.28 -3.55 17.06
CA VAL A 19 7.91 -2.45 17.95
C VAL A 19 7.44 -1.24 17.13
N PRO A 20 6.22 -0.72 17.37
CA PRO A 20 5.74 0.48 16.66
C PRO A 20 6.68 1.67 16.82
N VAL A 21 6.96 2.35 15.71
CA VAL A 21 7.71 3.61 15.69
C VAL A 21 6.70 4.76 15.55
N THR A 22 6.65 5.63 16.55
CA THR A 22 5.76 6.79 16.52
C THR A 22 6.19 7.79 15.46
N LEU A 23 5.37 7.93 14.41
CA LEU A 23 5.49 9.02 13.46
C LEU A 23 4.77 10.27 13.98
N PRO A 24 5.34 11.48 13.74
CA PRO A 24 4.61 12.72 13.98
C PRO A 24 3.23 12.72 13.31
N SER A 25 2.28 13.44 13.91
CA SER A 25 0.90 13.60 13.39
C SER A 25 0.84 14.39 12.07
N SER A 26 1.94 15.01 11.65
CA SER A 26 2.02 15.78 10.40
C SER A 26 1.67 14.91 9.19
N ARG A 27 0.53 15.22 8.55
CA ARG A 27 0.07 14.54 7.33
C ARG A 27 1.08 14.71 6.18
N LYS A 28 1.74 15.87 6.06
CA LYS A 28 2.76 16.10 5.03
C LYS A 28 3.99 15.21 5.20
N LEU A 29 4.41 14.96 6.44
CA LEU A 29 5.51 14.03 6.71
C LEU A 29 5.14 12.60 6.29
N ARG A 30 3.92 12.17 6.63
CA ARG A 30 3.37 10.86 6.26
C ARG A 30 3.26 10.69 4.75
N ALA A 31 2.78 11.73 4.07
CA ALA A 31 2.72 11.82 2.61
C ALA A 31 4.12 11.75 1.97
N LEU A 32 5.09 12.48 2.52
CA LEU A 32 6.48 12.47 2.06
C LEU A 32 7.10 11.08 2.17
N LEU A 33 6.91 10.40 3.31
CA LEU A 33 7.38 9.02 3.51
C LEU A 33 6.82 8.09 2.44
N ALA A 34 5.50 8.08 2.27
CA ALA A 34 4.86 7.18 1.32
C ALA A 34 5.26 7.47 -0.13
N TYR A 35 5.38 8.75 -0.49
CA TYR A 35 5.83 9.15 -1.81
C TYR A 35 7.27 8.68 -2.08
N LEU A 36 8.20 8.94 -1.16
CA LEU A 36 9.58 8.52 -1.31
C LEU A 36 9.74 6.99 -1.27
N ALA A 37 8.90 6.28 -0.51
CA ALA A 37 8.93 4.83 -0.42
C ALA A 37 8.57 4.13 -1.73
N LEU A 38 7.73 4.77 -2.55
CA LEU A 38 7.33 4.28 -3.88
C LEU A 38 8.10 4.94 -5.03
N ALA A 39 8.98 5.90 -4.74
CA ALA A 39 9.75 6.59 -5.77
C ALA A 39 10.81 5.62 -6.36
N PRO A 40 10.83 5.39 -7.69
CA PRO A 40 11.79 4.49 -8.29
C PRO A 40 13.23 5.05 -8.28
N HIS A 41 13.36 6.38 -8.18
CA HIS A 41 14.63 7.11 -8.28
C HIS A 41 14.67 8.24 -7.22
N PRO A 42 15.87 8.72 -6.85
CA PRO A 42 16.01 9.91 -6.00
C PRO A 42 15.24 11.12 -6.56
N VAL A 43 14.53 11.83 -5.68
CA VAL A 43 13.64 12.93 -6.05
C VAL A 43 14.26 14.26 -5.62
N SER A 44 14.22 15.29 -6.46
CA SER A 44 14.75 16.61 -6.11
C SER A 44 13.92 17.28 -5.00
N ARG A 45 14.58 18.10 -4.18
CA ARG A 45 13.90 18.89 -3.15
C ARG A 45 12.89 19.86 -3.75
N SER A 46 13.20 20.46 -4.90
CA SER A 46 12.24 21.32 -5.62
C SER A 46 10.95 20.56 -5.96
N ARG A 47 11.06 19.33 -6.49
CA ARG A 47 9.91 18.52 -6.85
C ARG A 47 9.10 18.10 -5.63
N LEU A 48 9.76 17.74 -4.53
CA LEU A 48 9.08 17.43 -3.28
C LEU A 48 8.34 18.64 -2.72
N CYS A 49 8.95 19.83 -2.80
CA CYS A 49 8.30 21.09 -2.44
C CYS A 49 7.03 21.32 -3.27
N GLU A 50 7.12 21.29 -4.60
CA GLU A 50 5.97 21.46 -5.51
C GLU A 50 4.86 20.43 -5.29
N LEU A 51 5.23 19.20 -4.93
CA LEU A 51 4.27 18.11 -4.74
C LEU A 51 3.39 18.30 -3.49
N LEU A 52 4.00 18.72 -2.37
CA LEU A 52 3.42 18.64 -1.03
C LEU A 52 3.15 20.00 -0.37
N TRP A 53 3.67 21.09 -0.92
CA TRP A 53 3.57 22.43 -0.35
C TRP A 53 3.13 23.44 -1.39
N ASP A 54 2.32 24.40 -0.94
CA ASP A 54 1.94 25.57 -1.71
C ASP A 54 2.93 26.74 -1.43
N VAL A 55 3.00 27.67 -2.39
CA VAL A 55 4.01 28.74 -2.51
C VAL A 55 4.05 29.77 -1.36
N PRO A 56 2.98 30.09 -0.59
CA PRO A 56 3.09 31.12 0.45
C PRO A 56 3.85 30.67 1.72
N ASN A 57 4.13 29.37 1.88
CA ASN A 57 4.91 28.84 3.00
C ASN A 57 6.39 28.71 2.63
N ASP A 58 7.33 28.65 3.59
CA ASP A 58 8.73 28.24 3.35
C ASP A 58 8.80 26.71 3.11
N PRO A 59 8.73 26.23 1.86
CA PRO A 59 8.55 24.81 1.59
C PRO A 59 9.84 24.05 1.84
N ARG A 60 10.99 24.72 1.63
CA ARG A 60 12.31 24.13 1.87
C ARG A 60 12.59 23.96 3.36
N GLY A 61 12.16 24.91 4.19
CA GLY A 61 12.18 24.79 5.65
C GLY A 61 11.30 23.64 6.15
N GLU A 62 10.04 23.57 5.71
CA GLU A 62 9.13 22.48 6.08
C GLU A 62 9.64 21.11 5.60
N LEU A 63 10.18 21.01 4.37
CA LEU A 63 10.79 19.79 3.86
C LEU A 63 11.99 19.37 4.71
N ARG A 64 12.88 20.30 5.06
CA ARG A 64 14.04 20.01 5.93
C ARG A 64 13.60 19.47 7.28
N TRP A 65 12.56 20.06 7.88
CA TRP A 65 11.97 19.56 9.11
C TRP A 65 11.41 18.15 8.94
N CYS A 66 10.63 17.88 7.88
CA CYS A 66 10.08 16.56 7.61
C CYS A 66 11.19 15.51 7.44
N LEU A 67 12.24 15.82 6.68
CA LEU A 67 13.39 14.93 6.49
C LEU A 67 14.15 14.66 7.80
N SER A 68 14.27 15.66 8.67
CA SER A 68 14.85 15.47 10.00
C SER A 68 14.03 14.49 10.85
N LYS A 69 12.70 14.63 10.84
CA LYS A 69 11.81 13.71 11.55
C LYS A 69 11.78 12.30 10.94
N LEU A 70 11.86 12.17 9.61
CA LEU A 70 11.99 10.86 8.95
C LEU A 70 13.30 10.17 9.32
N ARG A 71 14.42 10.89 9.41
CA ARG A 71 15.68 10.31 9.93
C ARG A 71 15.51 9.76 11.33
N GLY A 72 14.87 10.50 12.23
CA GLY A 72 14.60 10.03 13.59
C GLY A 72 13.74 8.76 13.65
N ALA A 73 12.82 8.56 12.70
CA ALA A 73 11.97 7.38 12.65
C ALA A 73 12.65 6.18 11.97
N LEU A 74 13.37 6.43 10.88
CA LEU A 74 13.87 5.40 9.97
C LEU A 74 15.33 5.01 10.22
N ASP A 75 16.20 5.96 10.54
CA ASP A 75 17.62 5.68 10.73
C ASP A 75 17.87 4.87 12.02
N ALA A 76 18.97 4.14 12.04
CA ALA A 76 19.53 3.50 13.22
C ALA A 76 21.04 3.73 13.27
N PRO A 77 21.71 3.50 14.41
CA PRO A 77 23.16 3.55 14.49
C PRO A 77 23.80 2.68 13.38
N GLY A 78 24.63 3.30 12.54
CA GLY A 78 25.28 2.63 11.40
C GLY A 78 24.38 2.35 10.18
N ARG A 79 23.09 2.73 10.21
CA ARG A 79 22.14 2.51 9.09
C ARG A 79 21.32 3.78 8.82
N HIS A 80 21.83 4.60 7.89
CA HIS A 80 21.11 5.77 7.39
C HIS A 80 20.18 5.36 6.24
N ARG A 81 18.88 5.64 6.39
CA ARG A 81 17.86 5.31 5.40
C ARG A 81 17.43 6.51 4.59
N VAL A 82 17.42 7.71 5.17
CA VAL A 82 17.15 8.94 4.41
C VAL A 82 18.43 9.41 3.73
N VAL A 83 18.60 9.00 2.47
CA VAL A 83 19.78 9.31 1.66
C VAL A 83 19.58 10.66 0.99
N THR A 84 20.56 11.56 1.16
CA THR A 84 20.58 12.84 0.47
C THR A 84 21.87 13.00 -0.32
N GLN A 85 21.75 13.22 -1.63
CA GLN A 85 22.87 13.45 -2.53
C GLN A 85 22.60 14.74 -3.34
N GLY A 86 23.42 15.77 -3.13
CA GLY A 86 23.19 17.09 -3.72
C GLY A 86 21.80 17.62 -3.35
N ASP A 87 20.97 17.91 -4.37
CA ASP A 87 19.58 18.36 -4.19
C ASP A 87 18.53 17.23 -4.23
N THR A 88 18.96 15.97 -4.21
CA THR A 88 18.03 14.82 -4.26
C THR A 88 17.89 14.11 -2.92
N VAL A 89 16.75 13.45 -2.75
CA VAL A 89 16.38 12.67 -1.57
C VAL A 89 15.85 11.30 -2.03
N ALA A 90 16.29 10.24 -1.36
CA ALA A 90 15.77 8.89 -1.54
C ALA A 90 15.64 8.18 -0.19
N LEU A 91 14.90 7.06 -0.15
CA LEU A 91 14.90 6.14 0.97
C LEU A 91 15.64 4.86 0.59
N ASP A 92 16.64 4.47 1.40
CA ASP A 92 17.22 3.13 1.34
C ASP A 92 16.34 2.15 2.14
N LEU A 93 15.59 1.35 1.38
CA LEU A 93 14.63 0.35 1.88
C LEU A 93 15.08 -1.08 1.54
N SER A 94 16.35 -1.29 1.18
CA SER A 94 16.87 -2.58 0.68
C SER A 94 16.68 -3.77 1.63
N ASP A 95 16.64 -3.53 2.94
CA ASP A 95 16.44 -4.51 4.02
C ASP A 95 15.14 -4.25 4.82
N CYS A 96 14.23 -3.45 4.26
CA CYS A 96 12.92 -3.16 4.85
C CYS A 96 11.84 -4.06 4.26
N LEU A 97 10.80 -4.36 5.03
CA LEU A 97 9.52 -4.77 4.45
C LEU A 97 8.68 -3.54 4.18
N VAL A 98 8.21 -3.40 2.95
CA VAL A 98 7.24 -2.38 2.57
C VAL A 98 6.12 -3.10 1.84
N ASP A 99 4.96 -3.22 2.47
CA ASP A 99 3.82 -4.01 1.96
C ASP A 99 3.45 -3.64 0.51
N ALA A 100 3.42 -2.35 0.19
CA ALA A 100 3.13 -1.83 -1.13
C ALA A 100 4.21 -2.18 -2.18
N LEU A 101 5.50 -2.27 -1.77
CA LEU A 101 6.56 -2.73 -2.67
C LEU A 101 6.50 -4.24 -2.88
N GLU A 102 6.18 -5.00 -1.83
CA GLU A 102 5.97 -6.45 -1.91
C GLU A 102 4.85 -6.81 -2.89
N VAL A 103 3.71 -6.13 -2.79
CA VAL A 103 2.59 -6.27 -3.73
C VAL A 103 2.99 -5.82 -5.14
N SER A 104 3.66 -4.68 -5.28
CA SER A 104 4.09 -4.17 -6.59
C SER A 104 5.04 -5.13 -7.30
N LYS A 105 5.97 -5.75 -6.55
CA LYS A 105 6.90 -6.76 -7.05
C LYS A 105 6.20 -8.04 -7.45
N ALA A 106 5.27 -8.53 -6.63
CA ALA A 106 4.48 -9.72 -6.97
C ALA A 106 3.63 -9.51 -8.23
N ALA A 107 3.01 -8.33 -8.35
CA ALA A 107 2.22 -7.97 -9.53
C ALA A 107 3.09 -7.89 -10.80
N SER A 108 4.29 -7.32 -10.73
CA SER A 108 5.19 -7.20 -11.89
C SER A 108 5.84 -8.51 -12.31
N GLN A 109 6.08 -9.43 -11.37
CA GLN A 109 6.61 -10.77 -11.64
C GLN A 109 5.54 -11.75 -12.13
N GLY A 110 4.26 -11.39 -11.99
CA GLY A 110 3.13 -12.20 -12.43
C GLY A 110 2.58 -13.10 -11.33
N LEU A 111 1.37 -12.77 -10.87
CA LEU A 111 0.68 -13.49 -9.79
C LEU A 111 0.36 -14.95 -10.13
N GLY A 112 0.30 -15.31 -11.43
CA GLY A 112 -0.05 -16.67 -11.86
C GLY A 112 1.01 -17.74 -11.55
N SER A 113 2.25 -17.33 -11.24
CA SER A 113 3.35 -18.23 -10.89
C SER A 113 3.51 -18.45 -9.39
N LEU A 114 2.74 -17.72 -8.56
CA LEU A 114 2.85 -17.78 -7.11
C LEU A 114 2.05 -18.96 -6.57
N ASP A 115 2.58 -19.60 -5.54
CA ASP A 115 1.83 -20.61 -4.78
C ASP A 115 0.71 -19.97 -3.94
N VAL A 116 -0.20 -20.82 -3.47
CA VAL A 116 -1.36 -20.40 -2.68
C VAL A 116 -0.97 -19.70 -1.38
N ASP A 117 0.12 -20.13 -0.73
CA ASP A 117 0.56 -19.55 0.54
C ASP A 117 1.14 -18.14 0.37
N ARG A 118 1.84 -17.90 -0.74
CA ARG A 118 2.30 -16.57 -1.10
C ARG A 118 1.14 -15.66 -1.48
N LEU A 119 0.13 -16.17 -2.20
CA LEU A 119 -1.09 -15.41 -2.50
C LEU A 119 -1.86 -15.03 -1.21
N ARG A 120 -2.01 -15.96 -0.26
CA ARG A 120 -2.58 -15.68 1.07
C ARG A 120 -1.78 -14.62 1.81
N ALA A 121 -0.45 -14.71 1.79
CA ALA A 121 0.42 -13.74 2.44
C ALA A 121 0.25 -12.34 1.84
N LEU A 122 0.13 -12.23 0.51
CA LEU A 122 -0.12 -10.96 -0.18
C LEU A 122 -1.51 -10.39 0.15
N ALA A 123 -2.56 -11.21 0.16
CA ALA A 123 -3.90 -10.77 0.52
C ALA A 123 -3.94 -10.17 1.94
N LYS A 124 -3.24 -10.79 2.90
CA LYS A 124 -3.14 -10.32 4.29
C LYS A 124 -2.39 -9.00 4.46
N LEU A 125 -1.64 -8.53 3.45
CA LEU A 125 -0.96 -7.24 3.53
C LEU A 125 -1.95 -6.07 3.48
N PHE A 126 -3.08 -6.24 2.79
CA PHE A 126 -4.12 -5.24 2.66
C PHE A 126 -4.96 -5.17 3.93
N ALA A 127 -4.79 -4.09 4.70
CA ALA A 127 -5.61 -3.77 5.86
C ALA A 127 -6.61 -2.62 5.59
N GLY A 128 -6.73 -2.21 4.33
CA GLY A 128 -7.55 -1.10 3.87
C GLY A 128 -6.97 -0.48 2.60
N ASP A 129 -7.49 0.69 2.24
CA ASP A 129 -7.00 1.44 1.10
C ASP A 129 -5.56 1.93 1.29
N PHE A 130 -4.86 2.15 0.18
CA PHE A 130 -3.53 2.75 0.23
C PHE A 130 -3.57 4.12 0.94
N LEU A 131 -2.78 4.24 2.02
CA LEU A 131 -2.76 5.37 2.93
C LEU A 131 -4.17 5.77 3.40
N ASP A 132 -4.89 4.81 3.95
CA ASP A 132 -6.21 5.03 4.52
C ASP A 132 -6.18 6.16 5.57
N GLY A 133 -7.17 7.04 5.51
CA GLY A 133 -7.29 8.24 6.35
C GLY A 133 -6.30 9.37 6.06
N LEU A 134 -5.39 9.25 5.09
CA LEU A 134 -4.49 10.33 4.70
C LEU A 134 -5.09 11.20 3.59
N GLU A 135 -5.27 12.48 3.88
CA GLU A 135 -5.71 13.49 2.90
C GLU A 135 -5.01 14.83 3.16
N LEU A 136 -4.65 15.54 2.08
CA LEU A 136 -4.02 16.86 2.12
C LEU A 136 -4.88 17.89 1.38
N GLU A 137 -5.43 18.88 2.08
CA GLU A 137 -6.35 19.87 1.47
C GLU A 137 -5.67 20.78 0.43
N ARG A 138 -4.40 21.14 0.62
CA ARG A 138 -3.67 22.12 -0.20
C ARG A 138 -2.48 21.51 -0.95
N SER A 139 -2.68 20.33 -1.53
CA SER A 139 -1.63 19.62 -2.27
C SER A 139 -2.21 18.85 -3.46
N PRO A 140 -2.70 19.55 -4.52
CA PRO A 140 -3.40 18.92 -5.63
C PRO A 140 -2.54 17.88 -6.36
N HIS A 141 -1.25 18.16 -6.57
CA HIS A 141 -0.33 17.22 -7.22
C HIS A 141 -0.16 15.92 -6.41
N PHE A 142 -0.04 16.01 -5.08
CA PHE A 142 -0.01 14.83 -4.22
C PHE A 142 -1.35 14.10 -4.23
N ASN A 143 -2.49 14.79 -4.17
CA ASN A 143 -3.80 14.15 -4.17
C ASN A 143 -4.06 13.38 -5.48
N SER A 144 -3.68 13.95 -6.64
CA SER A 144 -3.76 13.23 -7.91
C SER A 144 -2.89 11.96 -7.91
N TRP A 145 -1.67 12.04 -7.36
CA TRP A 145 -0.81 10.88 -7.20
C TRP A 145 -1.42 9.84 -6.24
N LEU A 146 -1.98 10.27 -5.12
CA LEU A 146 -2.62 9.41 -4.12
C LEU A 146 -3.81 8.65 -4.71
N ILE A 147 -4.68 9.33 -5.46
CA ILE A 147 -5.82 8.72 -6.16
C ILE A 147 -5.31 7.64 -7.15
N ALA A 148 -4.27 7.94 -7.91
CA ALA A 148 -3.68 6.98 -8.84
C ALA A 148 -3.11 5.75 -8.11
N GLN A 149 -2.42 5.93 -6.98
CA GLN A 149 -1.91 4.82 -6.18
C GLN A 149 -3.03 3.98 -5.55
N ARG A 150 -4.08 4.61 -5.00
CA ARG A 150 -5.25 3.88 -4.45
C ARG A 150 -5.90 3.01 -5.51
N ARG A 151 -6.16 3.56 -6.70
CA ARG A 151 -6.69 2.78 -7.84
C ARG A 151 -5.78 1.62 -8.23
N ARG A 152 -4.46 1.87 -8.32
CA ARG A 152 -3.47 0.85 -8.65
C ARG A 152 -3.47 -0.30 -7.64
N PHE A 153 -3.40 0.02 -6.35
CA PHE A 153 -3.34 -1.01 -5.30
C PHE A 153 -4.66 -1.73 -5.08
N SER A 154 -5.80 -1.06 -5.26
CA SER A 154 -7.12 -1.70 -5.31
C SER A 154 -7.18 -2.73 -6.44
N ALA A 155 -6.75 -2.37 -7.65
CA ALA A 155 -6.68 -3.33 -8.76
C ALA A 155 -5.71 -4.50 -8.49
N CYS A 156 -4.56 -4.23 -7.85
CA CYS A 156 -3.65 -5.31 -7.42
C CYS A 156 -4.31 -6.23 -6.39
N HIS A 157 -5.07 -5.69 -5.43
CA HIS A 157 -5.74 -6.49 -4.41
C HIS A 157 -6.80 -7.41 -5.04
N ALA A 158 -7.65 -6.87 -5.92
CA ALA A 158 -8.63 -7.66 -6.68
C ALA A 158 -7.95 -8.79 -7.48
N ALA A 159 -6.84 -8.49 -8.16
CA ALA A 159 -6.08 -9.50 -8.89
C ALA A 159 -5.48 -10.58 -7.99
N VAL A 160 -4.97 -10.23 -6.80
CA VAL A 160 -4.48 -11.19 -5.80
C VAL A 160 -5.62 -12.08 -5.32
N LEU A 161 -6.78 -11.52 -4.96
CA LEU A 161 -7.95 -12.26 -4.53
C LEU A 161 -8.45 -13.22 -5.61
N GLY A 162 -8.58 -12.76 -6.85
CA GLY A 162 -9.02 -13.61 -7.95
C GLY A 162 -8.09 -14.77 -8.24
N ARG A 163 -6.76 -14.56 -8.16
CA ARG A 163 -5.78 -15.66 -8.29
C ARG A 163 -5.79 -16.61 -7.09
N LEU A 164 -5.98 -16.08 -5.89
CA LEU A 164 -6.07 -16.87 -4.67
C LEU A 164 -7.29 -17.79 -4.73
N VAL A 165 -8.48 -17.25 -5.01
CA VAL A 165 -9.72 -18.01 -5.14
C VAL A 165 -9.60 -19.10 -6.20
N ALA A 166 -9.02 -18.79 -7.36
CA ALA A 166 -8.80 -19.78 -8.42
C ALA A 166 -7.85 -20.93 -8.02
N SER A 167 -7.08 -20.74 -6.95
CA SER A 167 -6.12 -21.74 -6.43
C SER A 167 -6.66 -22.49 -5.20
N LEU A 168 -7.82 -22.09 -4.66
CA LEU A 168 -8.46 -22.71 -3.51
C LEU A 168 -9.45 -23.80 -3.96
N PRO A 169 -9.75 -24.79 -3.10
CA PRO A 169 -10.84 -25.73 -3.36
C PRO A 169 -12.16 -24.97 -3.56
N ALA A 170 -12.88 -25.30 -4.63
CA ALA A 170 -14.20 -24.73 -4.89
C ALA A 170 -15.12 -24.99 -3.69
N HIS A 171 -15.99 -24.02 -3.40
CA HIS A 171 -16.97 -24.09 -2.31
C HIS A 171 -16.34 -24.14 -0.90
N SER A 172 -15.05 -23.82 -0.75
CA SER A 172 -14.45 -23.66 0.57
C SER A 172 -14.88 -22.34 1.22
N ASP A 173 -14.98 -22.31 2.56
CA ASP A 173 -15.29 -21.09 3.30
C ASP A 173 -14.25 -19.99 3.04
N GLU A 174 -12.99 -20.39 2.89
CA GLU A 174 -11.89 -19.48 2.58
C GLU A 174 -12.08 -18.82 1.20
N ALA A 175 -12.49 -19.57 0.19
CA ALA A 175 -12.76 -19.01 -1.14
C ALA A 175 -13.91 -18.00 -1.10
N ILE A 176 -15.00 -18.30 -0.38
CA ILE A 176 -16.16 -17.41 -0.24
C ILE A 176 -15.77 -16.11 0.47
N ALA A 177 -15.05 -16.19 1.59
CA ALA A 177 -14.61 -14.99 2.32
C ALA A 177 -13.74 -14.06 1.44
N HIS A 178 -12.87 -14.63 0.60
CA HIS A 178 -12.08 -13.86 -0.35
C HIS A 178 -12.91 -13.30 -1.52
N LEU A 179 -13.96 -14.00 -1.94
CA LEU A 179 -14.89 -13.54 -2.97
C LEU A 179 -15.75 -12.37 -2.46
N ASP A 180 -16.26 -12.44 -1.24
CA ASP A 180 -16.98 -11.34 -0.60
C ASP A 180 -16.10 -10.08 -0.55
N THR A 181 -14.86 -10.24 -0.07
CA THR A 181 -13.86 -9.14 -0.04
C THR A 181 -13.62 -8.57 -1.45
N TRP A 182 -13.57 -9.42 -2.48
CA TRP A 182 -13.36 -8.97 -3.86
C TRP A 182 -14.57 -8.18 -4.38
N VAL A 183 -15.79 -8.66 -4.15
CA VAL A 183 -17.03 -7.97 -4.56
C VAL A 183 -17.19 -6.63 -3.85
N GLU A 184 -16.88 -6.54 -2.56
CA GLU A 184 -16.90 -5.26 -1.82
C GLU A 184 -15.88 -4.27 -2.38
N LEU A 185 -14.68 -4.74 -2.68
CA LEU A 185 -13.59 -3.92 -3.23
C LEU A 185 -13.86 -3.44 -4.66
N ALA A 186 -14.45 -4.30 -5.48
CA ALA A 186 -14.68 -4.07 -6.90
C ALA A 186 -16.15 -4.39 -7.26
N PRO A 187 -17.12 -3.57 -6.81
CA PRO A 187 -18.56 -3.88 -6.93
C PRO A 187 -19.05 -3.95 -8.37
N PHE A 188 -18.28 -3.42 -9.33
CA PHE A 188 -18.59 -3.45 -10.76
C PHE A 188 -17.80 -4.52 -11.52
N ASP A 189 -16.99 -5.34 -10.85
CA ASP A 189 -16.25 -6.44 -11.47
C ASP A 189 -17.12 -7.70 -11.57
N THR A 190 -17.68 -7.92 -12.75
CA THR A 190 -18.54 -9.08 -13.03
C THR A 190 -17.83 -10.41 -12.79
N CYS A 191 -16.50 -10.49 -12.90
CA CYS A 191 -15.76 -11.74 -12.67
C CYS A 191 -15.85 -12.17 -11.20
N GLY A 192 -15.73 -11.21 -10.27
CA GLY A 192 -15.88 -11.47 -8.83
C GLY A 192 -17.28 -11.97 -8.48
N HIS A 193 -18.30 -11.26 -8.97
CA HIS A 193 -19.71 -11.63 -8.78
C HIS A 193 -20.04 -13.03 -9.32
N LEU A 194 -19.63 -13.35 -10.55
CA LEU A 194 -19.88 -14.67 -11.14
C LEU A 194 -19.18 -15.79 -10.37
N ALA A 195 -17.95 -15.56 -9.91
CA ALA A 195 -17.22 -16.52 -9.12
C ALA A 195 -17.87 -16.76 -7.75
N LEU A 196 -18.41 -15.70 -7.12
CA LEU A 196 -19.17 -15.80 -5.87
C LEU A 196 -20.46 -16.61 -6.05
N LEU A 197 -21.29 -16.25 -7.02
CA LEU A 197 -22.55 -16.96 -7.33
C LEU A 197 -22.29 -18.43 -7.65
N SER A 198 -21.26 -18.73 -8.44
CA SER A 198 -20.89 -20.11 -8.75
C SER A 198 -20.45 -20.91 -7.51
N ASN A 199 -19.76 -20.27 -6.56
CA ASN A 199 -19.35 -20.93 -5.32
C ASN A 199 -20.53 -21.17 -4.38
N LEU A 200 -21.46 -20.21 -4.24
CA LEU A 200 -22.66 -20.34 -3.41
C LEU A 200 -23.63 -21.40 -3.97
N ALA A 201 -23.86 -21.41 -5.28
CA ALA A 201 -24.73 -22.37 -5.94
C ALA A 201 -24.27 -23.82 -5.73
N GLY A 202 -22.97 -24.09 -5.77
CA GLY A 202 -22.42 -25.43 -5.54
C GLY A 202 -22.49 -25.92 -4.09
N ARG A 203 -22.73 -25.03 -3.11
CA ARG A 203 -23.04 -25.40 -1.72
C ARG A 203 -24.50 -25.75 -1.47
N GLY A 204 -25.39 -25.47 -2.44
CA GLY A 204 -26.84 -25.56 -2.24
C GLY A 204 -27.41 -24.37 -1.43
N GLU A 205 -26.64 -23.31 -1.23
CA GLU A 205 -27.07 -22.07 -0.58
C GLU A 205 -27.75 -21.12 -1.59
N ALA A 206 -28.79 -21.61 -2.26
CA ALA A 206 -29.50 -20.85 -3.30
C ALA A 206 -30.13 -19.53 -2.80
N GLY A 207 -30.39 -19.40 -1.49
CA GLY A 207 -30.97 -18.18 -0.90
C GLY A 207 -30.00 -17.02 -0.71
N ALA A 208 -28.69 -17.26 -0.66
CA ALA A 208 -27.68 -16.20 -0.53
C ALA A 208 -27.35 -15.54 -1.89
N ALA A 209 -27.58 -16.27 -2.99
CA ALA A 209 -27.34 -15.81 -4.35
C ALA A 209 -28.29 -14.69 -4.82
N GLU A 210 -29.44 -14.50 -4.18
CA GLU A 210 -30.41 -13.44 -4.54
C GLU A 210 -30.06 -12.06 -3.95
N GLN A 211 -29.07 -11.97 -3.06
CA GLN A 211 -28.72 -10.71 -2.35
C GLN A 211 -27.49 -9.98 -2.92
N HIS A 212 -26.79 -10.57 -3.90
CA HIS A 212 -25.57 -10.03 -4.52
C HIS A 212 -25.79 -9.80 -6.01
#